data_AF-A0AAD9HRW4-F1
#
_entry.id   AF-A0AAD9HRW4-F1
#
_cell.length_a   1.000
_cell.length_b   1.000
_cell.length_c   1.000
_cell.angle_alpha   90.00
_cell.angle_beta   90.00
_cell.angle_gamma   90.00
#
_symmetry.space_group_name_H-M   'P 1'
#
loop_
_entity.id
_entity.type
_entity.pdbx_description
1 polymer ?
#
loop_
_entity_poly.entity_id
_entity_poly.type
_entity_poly.pdbx_seq_one_letter_code
_entity_poly.pdbx_strand_id
1 'polypeptide(L)'
;MRPSILQPLAVCLWSLLLAGAAAHPLEDRSYKDRFDNVYYVTQGEWACSKLKLERIRLGIQEAQRLAQRSISVLATRGSETSPAFNLWFGKSNATPRMADALVKQHYRTALSHLSSPAVPTQFYFSKAPKFRAIKGNSKPTSNSIVYACPPDNDPAEMCGPKNLAATVYEERKQVQGGRSAPRGPTILGFCPAYFKHGVVASNIDMVGNYRRYGKADKPSRGFLLMHELQRFSRATFPDPPAQDLDAPSPALSSNGKCYSAEWHPMG
;
A
#
# COMPACT_ATOMS: atom_id res chain seq x y z
N MET A 1 -11.38 -17.34 -34.98
CA MET A 1 -10.23 -16.96 -34.12
C MET A 1 -10.72 -16.82 -32.69
N ARG A 2 -9.96 -17.24 -31.67
CA ARG A 2 -10.33 -17.05 -30.25
C ARG A 2 -9.73 -15.73 -29.72
N PRO A 3 -10.41 -14.99 -28.84
CA PRO A 3 -9.81 -13.81 -28.20
C PRO A 3 -8.69 -14.24 -27.24
N SER A 4 -7.54 -13.57 -27.33
CA SER A 4 -6.42 -13.81 -26.39
C SER A 4 -6.80 -13.30 -25.00
N ILE A 5 -7.08 -14.22 -24.08
CA ILE A 5 -7.34 -13.89 -22.69
C ILE A 5 -6.03 -13.37 -22.08
N LEU A 6 -6.02 -12.08 -21.71
CA LEU A 6 -4.95 -11.50 -20.89
C LEU A 6 -4.90 -12.26 -19.56
N GLN A 7 -3.78 -12.96 -19.31
CA GLN A 7 -3.53 -13.60 -18.02
C GLN A 7 -3.43 -12.53 -16.93
N PRO A 8 -3.90 -12.80 -15.70
CA PRO A 8 -3.75 -11.86 -14.59
C PRO A 8 -2.26 -11.64 -14.30
N LEU A 9 -1.83 -10.38 -14.38
CA LEU A 9 -0.44 -10.00 -14.12
C LEU A 9 -0.13 -10.11 -12.62
N ALA A 10 0.57 -11.18 -12.23
CA ALA A 10 1.11 -11.34 -10.89
C ALA A 10 2.35 -10.44 -10.70
N VAL A 11 2.11 -9.15 -10.41
CA VAL A 11 3.15 -8.15 -10.15
C VAL A 11 3.64 -8.27 -8.70
N CYS A 12 4.65 -9.11 -8.49
CA CYS A 12 5.40 -9.17 -7.24
C CYS A 12 6.24 -7.89 -7.07
N LEU A 13 6.30 -7.26 -5.89
CA LEU A 13 6.66 -5.82 -5.84
C LEU A 13 7.46 -5.29 -4.64
N TRP A 14 8.78 -5.51 -4.65
CA TRP A 14 9.70 -4.96 -3.64
C TRP A 14 11.06 -4.64 -4.25
N SER A 15 11.66 -3.50 -3.94
CA SER A 15 12.96 -3.10 -4.54
C SER A 15 14.00 -2.69 -3.48
N LEU A 16 15.22 -3.20 -3.68
CA LEU A 16 16.34 -3.08 -2.74
C LEU A 16 17.02 -1.71 -2.79
N LEU A 17 17.36 -1.17 -1.63
CA LEU A 17 18.21 0.02 -1.51
C LEU A 17 19.68 -0.35 -1.81
N LEU A 18 20.24 0.07 -2.95
CA LEU A 18 21.68 0.39 -3.15
C LEU A 18 21.99 0.81 -4.61
N ALA A 19 22.21 2.11 -4.85
CA ALA A 19 22.95 2.67 -5.99
C ALA A 19 23.15 4.20 -5.80
N GLY A 20 24.10 4.79 -6.55
CA GLY A 20 24.35 6.25 -6.59
C GLY A 20 23.36 7.01 -7.45
N ALA A 21 23.47 8.35 -7.47
CA ALA A 21 22.46 9.23 -8.07
C ALA A 21 22.73 9.62 -9.53
N ALA A 22 21.65 9.67 -10.32
CA ALA A 22 21.43 10.64 -11.38
C ALA A 22 19.91 10.86 -11.51
N ALA A 23 19.45 12.07 -11.82
CA ALA A 23 18.03 12.39 -11.92
C ALA A 23 17.71 13.11 -13.22
N HIS A 24 16.70 12.65 -13.95
CA HIS A 24 16.09 13.33 -15.09
C HIS A 24 14.57 13.38 -14.88
N PRO A 25 13.93 14.57 -14.99
CA PRO A 25 12.49 14.69 -14.85
C PRO A 25 11.78 14.29 -16.13
N LEU A 26 10.83 13.35 -16.02
CA LEU A 26 9.76 13.16 -17.01
C LEU A 26 8.42 13.21 -16.27
N GLU A 27 7.79 14.38 -16.34
CA GLU A 27 6.43 14.62 -15.90
C GLU A 27 5.47 14.25 -17.03
N ASP A 28 4.43 13.47 -16.71
CA ASP A 28 3.21 13.39 -17.51
C ASP A 28 2.02 13.14 -16.56
N ARG A 29 0.84 13.63 -16.92
CA ARG A 29 -0.21 14.06 -15.97
C ARG A 29 -1.06 12.93 -15.39
N SER A 30 -1.01 11.72 -15.95
CA SER A 30 -1.87 10.58 -15.57
C SER A 30 -1.88 10.17 -14.09
N TYR A 31 -0.87 10.53 -13.29
CA TYR A 31 -0.71 10.02 -11.93
C TYR A 31 -1.31 10.94 -10.85
N LYS A 32 -1.44 12.25 -11.11
CA LYS A 32 -1.87 13.23 -10.10
C LYS A 32 -3.34 13.09 -9.69
N ASP A 33 -4.17 12.47 -10.52
CA ASP A 33 -5.63 12.52 -10.40
C ASP A 33 -6.28 11.23 -9.82
N ARG A 34 -5.48 10.27 -9.33
CA ARG A 34 -5.99 8.97 -8.82
C ARG A 34 -6.97 9.13 -7.66
N PHE A 35 -6.62 9.99 -6.71
CA PHE A 35 -7.43 10.33 -5.53
C PHE A 35 -7.57 11.85 -5.41
N ASP A 36 -8.72 12.32 -4.94
CA ASP A 36 -9.05 13.75 -4.91
C ASP A 36 -8.60 14.47 -3.62
N ASN A 37 -8.66 13.78 -2.48
CA ASN A 37 -8.45 14.32 -1.14
C ASN A 37 -8.03 13.22 -0.16
N VAL A 38 -7.26 13.59 0.87
CA VAL A 38 -6.89 12.71 1.99
C VAL A 38 -7.48 13.24 3.30
N TYR A 39 -8.48 12.50 3.79
CA TYR A 39 -9.20 12.79 5.02
C TYR A 39 -8.67 11.98 6.20
N TYR A 40 -9.02 12.39 7.41
CA TYR A 40 -8.81 11.58 8.62
C TYR A 40 -10.01 11.62 9.56
N VAL A 41 -10.30 10.48 10.18
CA VAL A 41 -11.37 10.38 11.18
C VAL A 41 -10.91 11.01 12.49
N THR A 42 -11.58 12.08 12.92
CA THR A 42 -11.32 12.74 14.21
C THR A 42 -12.51 12.71 15.17
N GLN A 43 -13.65 12.17 14.74
CA GLN A 43 -14.88 12.02 15.53
C GLN A 43 -15.58 10.71 15.15
N GLY A 44 -16.25 10.07 16.11
CA GLY A 44 -16.92 8.78 15.94
C GLY A 44 -16.02 7.57 16.21
N GLU A 45 -16.54 6.38 15.93
CA GLU A 45 -16.06 5.10 16.45
C GLU A 45 -14.63 4.73 16.04
N TRP A 46 -14.16 5.22 14.88
CA TRP A 46 -12.81 4.96 14.35
C TRP A 46 -11.89 6.19 14.44
N ALA A 47 -12.12 7.08 15.41
CA ALA A 47 -11.34 8.32 15.56
C ALA A 47 -9.85 8.07 15.89
N CYS A 48 -8.98 8.70 15.09
CA CYS A 48 -7.55 8.77 15.36
C CYS A 48 -7.27 9.91 16.35
N SER A 49 -6.67 9.59 17.51
CA SER A 49 -6.14 10.62 18.42
C SER A 49 -4.95 11.35 17.80
N LYS A 50 -4.60 12.54 18.31
CA LYS A 50 -3.44 13.33 17.84
C LYS A 50 -2.15 12.50 17.78
N LEU A 51 -1.92 11.63 18.77
CA LEU A 51 -0.75 10.74 18.81
C LEU A 51 -0.82 9.59 17.77
N LYS A 52 -2.02 9.06 17.46
CA LYS A 52 -2.19 8.14 16.33
C LYS A 52 -1.90 8.85 14.99
N LEU A 53 -2.43 10.06 14.80
CA LEU A 53 -2.22 10.86 13.58
C LEU A 53 -0.74 11.20 13.32
N GLU A 54 0.03 11.56 14.35
CA GLU A 54 1.46 11.82 14.18
C GLU A 54 2.24 10.54 13.83
N ARG A 55 1.88 9.40 14.41
CA ARG A 55 2.49 8.10 14.05
C ARG A 55 2.14 7.66 12.62
N ILE A 56 0.96 8.02 12.12
CA ILE A 56 0.56 7.87 10.72
C ILE A 56 1.40 8.79 9.82
N ARG A 57 1.57 10.07 10.19
CA ARG A 57 2.40 11.05 9.47
C ARG A 57 3.86 10.58 9.34
N LEU A 58 4.45 10.03 10.41
CA LEU A 58 5.78 9.43 10.38
C LEU A 58 5.85 8.21 9.45
N GLY A 59 4.85 7.33 9.50
CA GLY A 59 4.75 6.19 8.58
C GLY A 59 4.65 6.62 7.10
N ILE A 60 3.90 7.68 6.81
CA ILE A 60 3.77 8.24 5.46
C ILE A 60 5.11 8.77 4.96
N GLN A 61 5.87 9.48 5.80
CA GLN A 61 7.23 9.90 5.45
C GLN A 61 8.16 8.70 5.24
N GLU A 62 8.04 7.63 6.03
CA GLU A 62 8.79 6.39 5.79
C GLU A 62 8.42 5.75 4.44
N ALA A 63 7.13 5.70 4.07
CA ALA A 63 6.65 5.15 2.81
C ALA A 63 7.16 5.95 1.60
N GLN A 64 7.04 7.28 1.65
CA GLN A 64 7.57 8.18 0.62
C GLN A 64 9.08 8.03 0.44
N ARG A 65 9.85 7.90 1.54
CA ARG A 65 11.30 7.64 1.49
C ARG A 65 11.65 6.29 0.87
N LEU A 66 10.84 5.25 1.07
CA LEU A 66 11.00 3.96 0.39
C LEU A 66 10.71 4.12 -1.10
N ALA A 67 9.53 4.64 -1.46
CA ALA A 67 9.10 4.83 -2.85
C ALA A 67 10.09 5.66 -3.68
N GLN A 68 10.62 6.76 -3.12
CA GLN A 68 11.63 7.59 -3.79
C GLN A 68 12.93 6.83 -4.08
N ARG A 69 13.35 5.94 -3.16
CA ARG A 69 14.54 5.09 -3.35
C ARG A 69 14.28 3.99 -4.37
N SER A 70 13.11 3.35 -4.32
CA SER A 70 12.64 2.39 -5.33
C SER A 70 12.64 2.98 -6.73
N ILE A 71 12.12 4.20 -6.91
CA ILE A 71 12.14 4.92 -8.19
C ILE A 71 13.58 5.19 -8.66
N SER A 72 14.46 5.61 -7.76
CA SER A 72 15.86 5.91 -8.10
C SER A 72 16.62 4.64 -8.57
N VAL A 73 16.35 3.49 -7.95
CA VAL A 73 16.93 2.20 -8.34
C VAL A 73 16.35 1.71 -9.68
N LEU A 74 15.03 1.76 -9.85
CA LEU A 74 14.37 1.31 -11.09
C LEU A 74 14.63 2.23 -12.30
N ALA A 75 14.96 3.51 -12.07
CA ALA A 75 15.43 4.43 -13.10
C ALA A 75 16.86 4.11 -13.60
N THR A 76 17.61 3.24 -12.91
CA THR A 76 18.92 2.79 -13.37
C THR A 76 18.74 1.79 -14.52
N ARG A 77 19.36 2.08 -15.67
CA ARG A 77 19.32 1.21 -16.87
C ARG A 77 19.85 -0.18 -16.54
N GLY A 78 19.09 -1.22 -16.86
CA GLY A 78 19.46 -2.62 -16.56
C GLY A 78 19.08 -3.07 -15.15
N SER A 79 18.45 -2.23 -14.33
CA SER A 79 17.99 -2.59 -12.98
C SER A 79 17.06 -3.80 -12.98
N GLU A 80 16.28 -4.00 -14.05
CA GLU A 80 15.42 -5.16 -14.30
C GLU A 80 16.18 -6.49 -14.37
N THR A 81 17.46 -6.46 -14.76
CA THR A 81 18.30 -7.67 -14.86
C THR A 81 19.02 -8.01 -13.54
N SER A 82 18.96 -7.13 -12.54
CA SER A 82 19.71 -7.27 -11.29
C SER A 82 19.27 -8.50 -10.46
N PRO A 83 20.16 -9.08 -9.62
CA PRO A 83 19.76 -10.13 -8.68
C PRO A 83 18.63 -9.68 -7.74
N ALA A 84 18.64 -8.40 -7.37
CA ALA A 84 17.58 -7.77 -6.60
C ALA A 84 16.23 -7.85 -7.32
N PHE A 85 16.16 -7.45 -8.59
CA PHE A 85 14.91 -7.49 -9.34
C PHE A 85 14.43 -8.93 -9.54
N ASN A 86 15.33 -9.84 -9.90
CA ASN A 86 15.00 -11.26 -10.08
C ASN A 86 14.46 -11.93 -8.81
N LEU A 87 14.95 -11.53 -7.62
CA LEU A 87 14.53 -12.08 -6.32
C LEU A 87 13.10 -11.66 -5.91
N TRP A 88 12.72 -10.41 -6.22
CA TRP A 88 11.46 -9.83 -5.73
C TRP A 88 10.35 -9.74 -6.78
N PHE A 89 10.70 -9.65 -8.06
CA PHE A 89 9.77 -9.53 -9.19
C PHE A 89 9.70 -10.81 -10.03
N GLY A 90 10.73 -11.67 -9.95
CA GLY A 90 10.86 -12.90 -10.75
C GLY A 90 11.46 -12.67 -12.14
N LYS A 91 12.24 -13.66 -12.62
CA LYS A 91 12.92 -13.61 -13.93
C LYS A 91 11.99 -13.37 -15.13
N SER A 92 10.76 -13.88 -15.06
CA SER A 92 9.74 -13.67 -16.10
C SER A 92 9.29 -12.21 -16.26
N ASN A 93 9.44 -11.40 -15.21
CA ASN A 93 9.06 -10.00 -15.18
C ASN A 93 10.25 -9.05 -15.44
N ALA A 94 11.48 -9.58 -15.61
CA ALA A 94 12.74 -8.85 -15.79
C ALA A 94 12.81 -8.10 -17.13
N THR A 95 11.99 -7.06 -17.28
CA THR A 95 11.87 -6.25 -18.52
C THR A 95 11.84 -4.75 -18.20
N PRO A 96 12.38 -3.88 -19.09
CA PRO A 96 12.29 -2.43 -18.91
C PRO A 96 10.85 -1.91 -18.83
N ARG A 97 9.91 -2.57 -19.54
CA ARG A 97 8.48 -2.25 -19.48
C ARG A 97 7.91 -2.49 -18.08
N MET A 98 8.29 -3.57 -17.40
CA MET A 98 7.90 -3.80 -16.03
C MET A 98 8.49 -2.70 -15.14
N ALA A 99 9.80 -2.46 -15.19
CA ALA A 99 10.46 -1.44 -14.37
C ALA A 99 9.80 -0.04 -14.47
N ASP A 100 9.40 0.36 -15.68
CA ASP A 100 8.66 1.60 -15.93
C ASP A 100 7.23 1.59 -15.35
N ALA A 101 6.50 0.47 -15.47
CA ALA A 101 5.18 0.27 -14.87
C ALA A 101 5.24 0.38 -13.33
N LEU A 102 6.19 -0.31 -12.68
CA LEU A 102 6.43 -0.22 -11.24
C LEU A 102 6.63 1.23 -10.76
N VAL A 103 7.45 1.98 -11.49
CA VAL A 103 7.72 3.40 -11.21
C VAL A 103 6.44 4.23 -11.37
N LYS A 104 5.74 4.11 -12.50
CA LYS A 104 4.59 4.97 -12.84
C LYS A 104 3.32 4.66 -12.05
N GLN A 105 3.06 3.38 -11.79
CA GLN A 105 1.79 2.91 -11.25
C GLN A 105 1.84 2.68 -9.75
N HIS A 106 2.92 2.10 -9.21
CA HIS A 106 2.98 1.75 -7.79
C HIS A 106 3.79 2.76 -6.97
N TYR A 107 5.03 3.04 -7.35
CA TYR A 107 5.91 3.88 -6.52
C TYR A 107 5.63 5.39 -6.63
N ARG A 108 5.40 5.94 -7.84
CA ARG A 108 5.03 7.36 -7.97
C ARG A 108 3.75 7.65 -7.18
N THR A 109 2.74 6.78 -7.26
CA THR A 109 1.46 6.92 -6.54
C THR A 109 1.61 7.23 -5.05
N ALA A 110 2.57 6.59 -4.37
CA ALA A 110 2.85 6.85 -2.95
C ALA A 110 3.33 8.28 -2.67
N LEU A 111 3.98 8.95 -3.63
CA LEU A 111 4.56 10.27 -3.44
C LEU A 111 3.55 11.44 -3.46
N SER A 112 2.37 11.27 -4.06
CA SER A 112 1.28 12.26 -3.97
C SER A 112 0.08 11.80 -3.16
N HIS A 113 -0.27 10.51 -3.21
CA HIS A 113 -1.55 10.02 -2.66
C HIS A 113 -1.44 9.46 -1.24
N LEU A 114 -0.25 9.06 -0.79
CA LEU A 114 0.04 9.04 0.64
C LEU A 114 0.51 10.44 1.06
N SER A 115 -0.43 11.39 1.15
CA SER A 115 -0.18 12.71 1.74
C SER A 115 -0.43 12.70 3.24
N SER A 116 0.06 13.70 3.98
CA SER A 116 -0.35 13.85 5.38
C SER A 116 -1.86 14.00 5.52
N PRO A 117 -2.48 13.50 6.60
CA PRO A 117 -3.91 13.70 6.88
C PRO A 117 -4.25 15.20 6.91
N ALA A 118 -5.12 15.64 6.00
CA ALA A 118 -5.40 17.07 5.77
C ALA A 118 -6.81 17.48 6.19
N VAL A 119 -7.84 16.71 5.80
CA VAL A 119 -9.24 17.12 6.01
C VAL A 119 -9.94 16.30 7.10
N PRO A 120 -10.32 16.88 8.25
CA PRO A 120 -11.02 16.12 9.30
C PRO A 120 -12.45 15.74 8.90
N THR A 121 -12.81 14.47 9.10
CA THR A 121 -14.16 13.91 8.91
C THR A 121 -14.65 13.22 10.18
N GLN A 122 -15.97 13.11 10.32
CA GLN A 122 -16.60 12.18 11.26
C GLN A 122 -16.84 10.84 10.56
N PHE A 123 -16.62 9.73 11.27
CA PHE A 123 -17.02 8.37 10.90
C PHE A 123 -18.23 7.94 11.75
N TYR A 124 -19.01 6.99 11.26
CA TYR A 124 -19.91 6.16 12.06
C TYR A 124 -20.24 4.87 11.32
N PHE A 125 -20.51 3.80 12.07
CA PHE A 125 -20.89 2.49 11.54
C PHE A 125 -22.39 2.22 11.77
N SER A 126 -22.98 1.31 10.98
CA SER A 126 -24.33 0.79 11.29
C SER A 126 -24.65 -0.51 10.56
N LYS A 127 -24.31 -0.56 9.26
CA LYS A 127 -24.41 -1.72 8.34
C LYS A 127 -23.31 -1.66 7.27
N ALA A 128 -22.84 -0.44 6.98
CA ALA A 128 -21.68 -0.14 6.16
C ALA A 128 -21.00 1.13 6.73
N PRO A 129 -19.70 1.37 6.42
CA PRO A 129 -18.99 2.60 6.77
C PRO A 129 -19.71 3.88 6.29
N LYS A 130 -19.87 4.87 7.17
CA LYS A 130 -20.48 6.16 6.81
C LYS A 130 -19.63 7.33 7.29
N PHE A 131 -19.63 8.38 6.48
CA PHE A 131 -18.89 9.62 6.73
C PHE A 131 -19.81 10.83 6.73
N ARG A 132 -19.52 11.77 7.64
CA ARG A 132 -20.12 13.11 7.73
C ARG A 132 -19.01 14.16 7.68
N ALA A 133 -19.23 15.21 6.92
CA ALA A 133 -18.38 16.39 6.95
C ALA A 133 -18.46 17.06 8.33
N ILE A 134 -17.32 17.56 8.81
CA ILE A 134 -17.27 18.48 9.95
C ILE A 134 -17.45 19.91 9.40
N LYS A 135 -18.06 20.81 10.17
CA LYS A 135 -18.45 22.17 9.72
C LYS A 135 -17.27 22.90 9.06
N GLY A 136 -17.44 23.26 7.79
CA GLY A 136 -16.42 23.93 6.95
C GLY A 136 -15.76 23.02 5.91
N ASN A 137 -15.87 21.70 6.05
CA ASN A 137 -15.24 20.73 5.14
C ASN A 137 -16.25 20.11 4.16
N SER A 138 -15.73 19.54 3.07
CA SER A 138 -16.41 18.56 2.25
C SER A 138 -16.54 17.20 2.97
N LYS A 139 -17.36 16.30 2.41
CA LYS A 139 -17.43 14.89 2.80
C LYS A 139 -16.53 14.05 1.87
N PRO A 140 -15.87 12.98 2.36
CA PRO A 140 -15.18 12.00 1.52
C PRO A 140 -16.03 11.50 0.34
N THR A 141 -15.45 11.52 -0.86
CA THR A 141 -16.04 11.05 -2.12
C THR A 141 -15.63 9.60 -2.40
N SER A 142 -16.11 9.00 -3.50
CA SER A 142 -15.60 7.70 -3.97
C SER A 142 -14.18 7.73 -4.54
N ASN A 143 -13.60 8.92 -4.67
CA ASN A 143 -12.22 9.16 -5.11
C ASN A 143 -11.29 9.53 -3.94
N SER A 144 -11.79 9.68 -2.71
CA SER A 144 -10.97 10.12 -1.57
C SER A 144 -10.31 8.95 -0.83
N ILE A 145 -9.18 9.20 -0.16
CA ILE A 145 -8.65 8.31 0.89
C ILE A 145 -9.11 8.83 2.26
N VAL A 146 -9.46 7.91 3.17
CA VAL A 146 -9.71 8.23 4.59
C VAL A 146 -8.78 7.40 5.47
N TYR A 147 -8.01 8.06 6.31
CA TYR A 147 -7.25 7.44 7.40
C TYR A 147 -8.14 7.28 8.63
N ALA A 148 -8.34 6.05 9.07
CA ALA A 148 -9.19 5.68 10.18
C ALA A 148 -8.42 4.83 11.20
N CYS A 149 -8.84 4.83 12.46
CA CYS A 149 -8.19 4.10 13.53
C CYS A 149 -9.19 3.23 14.30
N PRO A 150 -9.58 2.06 13.75
CA PRO A 150 -10.50 1.14 14.43
C PRO A 150 -9.99 0.71 15.82
N PRO A 151 -10.90 0.37 16.75
CA PRO A 151 -10.56 -0.34 17.98
C PRO A 151 -10.31 -1.85 17.72
N ASP A 152 -9.83 -2.59 18.72
CA ASP A 152 -9.63 -4.04 18.62
C ASP A 152 -10.94 -4.85 18.57
N ASN A 153 -12.07 -4.21 18.87
CA ASN A 153 -13.42 -4.79 18.85
C ASN A 153 -14.33 -4.09 17.81
N ASP A 154 -13.80 -3.77 16.64
CA ASP A 154 -14.55 -3.01 15.63
C ASP A 154 -15.70 -3.84 15.00
N PRO A 155 -16.94 -3.32 14.93
CA PRO A 155 -18.09 -4.07 14.38
C PRO A 155 -18.06 -4.34 12.87
N ALA A 156 -16.98 -4.01 12.16
CA ALA A 156 -16.77 -4.37 10.76
C ALA A 156 -15.70 -5.46 10.59
N GLU A 157 -15.11 -5.94 11.70
CA GLU A 157 -14.01 -6.92 11.75
C GLU A 157 -12.81 -6.51 10.87
N MET A 158 -12.58 -5.19 10.73
CA MET A 158 -11.48 -4.63 9.95
C MET A 158 -10.12 -5.00 10.54
N CYS A 159 -10.02 -5.03 11.86
CA CYS A 159 -8.78 -5.25 12.60
C CYS A 159 -8.77 -6.58 13.37
N GLY A 160 -8.46 -7.67 12.66
CA GLY A 160 -8.10 -8.94 13.30
C GLY A 160 -6.85 -8.79 14.20
N PRO A 161 -6.65 -9.67 15.21
CA PRO A 161 -5.69 -9.48 16.30
C PRO A 161 -4.19 -9.50 15.89
N LYS A 162 -3.89 -9.75 14.61
CA LYS A 162 -2.55 -9.68 14.01
C LYS A 162 -2.40 -8.58 12.96
N ASN A 163 -3.48 -7.94 12.53
CA ASN A 163 -3.47 -6.99 11.42
C ASN A 163 -2.74 -5.72 11.87
N LEU A 164 -1.69 -5.33 11.15
CA LEU A 164 -0.94 -4.10 11.44
C LEU A 164 -1.56 -2.89 10.73
N ALA A 165 -2.11 -3.10 9.54
CA ALA A 165 -3.02 -2.20 8.87
C ALA A 165 -4.10 -3.06 8.16
N ALA A 166 -5.16 -2.42 7.67
CA ALA A 166 -6.21 -3.07 6.93
C ALA A 166 -6.82 -2.12 5.90
N THR A 167 -7.25 -2.67 4.77
CA THR A 167 -7.83 -1.93 3.65
C THR A 167 -9.25 -2.37 3.36
N VAL A 168 -10.21 -1.43 3.41
CA VAL A 168 -11.61 -1.69 3.05
C VAL A 168 -11.97 -0.93 1.79
N TYR A 169 -12.47 -1.68 0.80
CA TYR A 169 -13.13 -1.14 -0.39
C TYR A 169 -14.48 -1.82 -0.65
N GLU A 170 -15.48 -1.29 0.08
CA GLU A 170 -16.88 -1.08 -0.32
C GLU A 170 -17.86 -2.27 -0.45
N GLU A 171 -19.14 -1.96 -0.20
CA GLU A 171 -20.29 -2.83 -0.49
C GLU A 171 -20.39 -3.16 -1.98
N ARG A 172 -20.09 -4.41 -2.36
CA ARG A 172 -20.38 -4.94 -3.70
C ARG A 172 -21.88 -5.19 -3.88
N LYS A 173 -22.67 -4.14 -4.13
CA LYS A 173 -24.06 -4.34 -4.58
C LYS A 173 -24.06 -4.77 -6.06
N GLN A 174 -24.63 -5.94 -6.36
CA GLN A 174 -24.90 -6.32 -7.75
C GLN A 174 -25.84 -5.29 -8.39
N VAL A 175 -25.41 -4.74 -9.51
CA VAL A 175 -26.27 -4.00 -10.44
C VAL A 175 -26.77 -5.01 -11.48
N GLN A 176 -28.09 -5.07 -11.71
CA GLN A 176 -28.63 -5.82 -12.86
C GLN A 176 -27.99 -5.27 -14.14
N GLY A 177 -27.29 -6.12 -14.90
CA GLY A 177 -26.38 -5.68 -15.98
C GLY A 177 -24.88 -5.92 -15.72
N GLY A 178 -24.49 -6.43 -14.55
CA GLY A 178 -23.23 -7.17 -14.39
C GLY A 178 -21.96 -6.34 -14.12
N ARG A 179 -22.06 -5.04 -13.82
CA ARG A 179 -20.93 -4.24 -13.31
C ARG A 179 -21.18 -3.79 -11.87
N SER A 180 -20.52 -4.47 -10.92
CA SER A 180 -20.39 -4.01 -9.53
C SER A 180 -19.49 -2.77 -9.50
N ALA A 181 -20.01 -1.64 -9.04
CA ALA A 181 -19.29 -0.37 -8.98
C ALA A 181 -18.84 -0.02 -7.54
N PRO A 182 -17.67 0.60 -7.37
CA PRO A 182 -17.22 1.15 -6.09
C PRO A 182 -18.22 2.19 -5.52
N ARG A 183 -18.50 2.16 -4.22
CA ARG A 183 -19.46 3.05 -3.53
C ARG A 183 -19.01 3.63 -2.17
N GLY A 184 -17.79 4.16 -2.08
CA GLY A 184 -17.29 4.85 -0.88
C GLY A 184 -15.85 5.35 -1.03
N PRO A 185 -15.33 6.13 -0.08
CA PRO A 185 -13.91 6.45 -0.06
C PRO A 185 -13.08 5.20 0.21
N THR A 186 -11.82 5.23 -0.22
CA THR A 186 -10.83 4.22 0.12
C THR A 186 -10.44 4.35 1.59
N ILE A 187 -10.80 3.37 2.43
CA ILE A 187 -10.50 3.42 3.86
C ILE A 187 -9.21 2.65 4.15
N LEU A 188 -8.24 3.35 4.72
CA LEU A 188 -7.02 2.79 5.25
C LEU A 188 -7.12 2.79 6.78
N GLY A 189 -7.36 1.60 7.34
CA GLY A 189 -7.51 1.34 8.75
C GLY A 189 -6.17 1.08 9.41
N PHE A 190 -5.79 1.92 10.36
CA PHE A 190 -4.62 1.73 11.20
C PHE A 190 -5.03 0.98 12.46
N CYS A 191 -4.82 -0.33 12.45
CA CYS A 191 -5.20 -1.21 13.55
C CYS A 191 -4.34 -0.94 14.81
N PRO A 192 -4.82 -1.27 16.02
CA PRO A 192 -4.11 -0.92 17.27
C PRO A 192 -2.68 -1.45 17.34
N ALA A 193 -2.38 -2.60 16.73
CA ALA A 193 -1.04 -3.16 16.61
C ALA A 193 -0.02 -2.24 15.88
N TYR A 194 -0.46 -1.40 14.92
CA TYR A 194 0.37 -0.38 14.26
C TYR A 194 1.06 0.58 15.24
N PHE A 195 0.36 0.86 16.35
CA PHE A 195 0.74 1.81 17.37
C PHE A 195 1.43 1.13 18.57
N LYS A 196 1.46 -0.21 18.63
CA LYS A 196 2.09 -0.96 19.71
C LYS A 196 3.62 -0.89 19.59
N HIS A 197 4.29 -0.64 20.72
CA HIS A 197 5.75 -0.57 20.77
C HIS A 197 6.36 -1.96 20.48
N GLY A 198 7.50 -2.00 19.78
CA GLY A 198 8.24 -3.23 19.48
C GLY A 198 7.60 -4.19 18.47
N VAL A 199 6.41 -3.89 17.93
CA VAL A 199 5.74 -4.71 16.89
C VAL A 199 6.28 -4.39 15.49
N VAL A 200 6.34 -3.11 15.14
CA VAL A 200 6.93 -2.61 13.89
C VAL A 200 8.36 -2.12 14.11
N ALA A 201 9.22 -2.33 13.12
CA ALA A 201 10.61 -1.85 13.10
C ALA A 201 10.70 -0.39 12.60
N SER A 202 11.89 0.22 12.66
CA SER A 202 12.18 1.39 11.81
C SER A 202 12.48 0.94 10.38
N ASN A 203 12.35 1.86 9.41
CA ASN A 203 12.85 1.65 8.05
C ASN A 203 14.33 1.19 7.99
N ILE A 204 15.17 1.62 8.94
CA ILE A 204 16.61 1.31 8.92
C ILE A 204 16.85 -0.12 9.41
N ASP A 205 16.23 -0.52 10.53
CA ASP A 205 16.42 -1.85 11.13
C ASP A 205 15.87 -2.94 10.21
N MET A 206 14.69 -2.70 9.61
CA MET A 206 14.07 -3.61 8.65
C MET A 206 14.97 -3.86 7.43
N VAL A 207 15.57 -2.81 6.86
CA VAL A 207 16.51 -2.92 5.72
C VAL A 207 17.84 -3.55 6.16
N GLY A 208 18.33 -3.24 7.36
CA GLY A 208 19.54 -3.83 7.93
C GLY A 208 19.41 -5.34 8.15
N ASN A 209 18.31 -5.77 8.76
CA ASN A 209 17.98 -7.19 8.97
C ASN A 209 17.80 -7.92 7.63
N TYR A 210 17.08 -7.32 6.67
CA TYR A 210 16.93 -7.92 5.35
C TYR A 210 18.27 -8.12 4.64
N ARG A 211 19.15 -7.12 4.66
CA ARG A 211 20.50 -7.22 4.07
C ARG A 211 21.40 -8.27 4.75
N ARG A 212 21.24 -8.49 6.07
CA ARG A 212 22.09 -9.40 6.85
C ARG A 212 21.57 -10.84 6.88
N TYR A 213 20.26 -11.04 6.86
CA TYR A 213 19.61 -12.34 7.12
C TYR A 213 18.66 -12.80 5.99
N GLY A 214 18.41 -11.97 4.97
CA GLY A 214 17.42 -12.26 3.91
C GLY A 214 15.95 -12.19 4.38
N LYS A 215 15.70 -11.69 5.60
CA LYS A 215 14.40 -11.69 6.27
C LYS A 215 14.04 -10.31 6.83
N ALA A 216 12.75 -10.02 6.87
CA ALA A 216 12.17 -8.79 7.43
C ALA A 216 11.19 -9.14 8.55
N ASP A 217 11.70 -9.72 9.65
CA ASP A 217 10.89 -10.34 10.73
C ASP A 217 9.90 -9.37 11.41
N LYS A 218 10.11 -8.06 11.23
CA LYS A 218 9.18 -6.98 11.58
C LYS A 218 9.19 -5.94 10.47
N PRO A 219 8.04 -5.63 9.83
CA PRO A 219 7.96 -4.56 8.84
C PRO A 219 8.03 -3.18 9.51
N SER A 220 8.40 -2.15 8.75
CA SER A 220 8.30 -0.76 9.19
C SER A 220 6.90 -0.17 8.92
N ARG A 221 6.62 1.02 9.47
CA ARG A 221 5.36 1.72 9.19
C ARG A 221 5.26 2.15 7.74
N GLY A 222 6.36 2.59 7.15
CA GLY A 222 6.43 2.91 5.72
C GLY A 222 6.23 1.71 4.81
N PHE A 223 6.79 0.55 5.17
CA PHE A 223 6.66 -0.69 4.41
C PHE A 223 5.20 -1.18 4.37
N LEU A 224 4.52 -1.19 5.52
CA LEU A 224 3.09 -1.51 5.61
C LEU A 224 2.23 -0.53 4.79
N LEU A 225 2.55 0.76 4.83
CA LEU A 225 1.84 1.77 4.06
C LEU A 225 2.03 1.64 2.54
N MET A 226 3.20 1.20 2.09
CA MET A 226 3.43 0.84 0.69
C MET A 226 2.63 -0.40 0.29
N HIS A 227 2.59 -1.42 1.15
CA HIS A 227 1.84 -2.67 0.95
C HIS A 227 0.34 -2.41 0.76
N GLU A 228 -0.29 -1.77 1.75
CA GLU A 228 -1.73 -1.47 1.70
C GLU A 228 -2.11 -0.55 0.53
N LEU A 229 -1.25 0.43 0.18
CA LEU A 229 -1.49 1.29 -0.98
C LEU A 229 -1.59 0.48 -2.28
N GLN A 230 -0.72 -0.53 -2.45
CA GLN A 230 -0.69 -1.36 -3.66
C GLN A 230 -1.88 -2.34 -3.75
N ARG A 231 -2.63 -2.55 -2.66
CA ARG A 231 -3.89 -3.31 -2.66
C ARG A 231 -5.10 -2.50 -3.16
N PHE A 232 -4.96 -1.19 -3.41
CA PHE A 232 -6.03 -0.38 -4.01
C PHE A 232 -5.97 -0.38 -5.55
N SER A 233 -7.04 -0.81 -6.21
CA SER A 233 -7.16 -0.74 -7.69
C SER A 233 -6.96 0.67 -8.24
N ARG A 234 -7.45 1.69 -7.52
CA ARG A 234 -7.28 3.12 -7.83
C ARG A 234 -5.82 3.58 -7.75
N ALA A 235 -5.02 2.96 -6.87
CA ALA A 235 -3.60 3.25 -6.75
C ALA A 235 -2.77 2.59 -7.86
N THR A 236 -3.12 1.37 -8.28
CA THR A 236 -2.37 0.60 -9.29
C THR A 236 -2.81 0.84 -10.74
N PHE A 237 -4.05 1.30 -10.97
CA PHE A 237 -4.68 1.48 -12.29
C PHE A 237 -3.72 2.08 -13.36
N PRO A 238 -3.72 1.61 -14.63
CA PRO A 238 -4.61 0.59 -15.22
C PRO A 238 -4.37 -0.84 -14.75
N ASP A 239 -3.24 -1.12 -14.10
CA ASP A 239 -2.86 -2.47 -13.68
C ASP A 239 -3.67 -2.92 -12.44
N PRO A 240 -3.90 -4.24 -12.28
CA PRO A 240 -4.67 -4.77 -11.16
C PRO A 240 -4.00 -4.48 -9.80
N PRO A 241 -4.76 -4.55 -8.68
CA PRO A 241 -4.16 -4.55 -7.35
C PRO A 241 -3.07 -5.61 -7.21
N ALA A 242 -2.03 -5.30 -6.44
CA ALA A 242 -1.04 -6.29 -6.02
C ALA A 242 -1.70 -7.39 -5.17
N GLN A 243 -1.07 -8.57 -5.12
CA GLN A 243 -1.55 -9.74 -4.36
C GLN A 243 -0.49 -10.22 -3.36
N ASP A 244 -0.96 -10.63 -2.19
CA ASP A 244 -0.18 -11.16 -1.07
C ASP A 244 -0.05 -12.71 -1.23
N LEU A 245 1.15 -13.30 -1.10
CA LEU A 245 1.45 -14.71 -1.44
C LEU A 245 2.58 -15.35 -0.54
N ASP A 246 3.08 -16.56 -0.82
CA ASP A 246 4.19 -17.24 -0.10
C ASP A 246 5.52 -16.40 0.03
N ALA A 247 5.90 -15.97 1.26
CA ALA A 247 7.05 -15.09 1.57
C ALA A 247 8.40 -15.42 0.84
N PRO A 248 9.35 -14.55 0.37
CA PRO A 248 10.86 -15.41 -0.38
C PRO A 248 11.57 -16.36 0.59
N SER A 249 12.40 -17.20 0.00
CA SER A 249 13.57 -17.75 0.67
C SER A 249 14.72 -17.85 -0.32
N PRO A 250 15.97 -17.54 0.07
CA PRO A 250 17.15 -17.87 -0.73
C PRO A 250 17.23 -19.35 -1.12
N ALA A 251 16.56 -20.24 -0.38
CA ALA A 251 16.49 -21.68 -0.67
C ALA A 251 15.33 -22.10 -1.60
N LEU A 252 14.43 -21.18 -2.00
CA LEU A 252 13.23 -21.48 -2.81
C LEU A 252 13.29 -20.92 -4.25
N SER A 253 14.47 -20.56 -4.75
CA SER A 253 14.67 -19.96 -6.08
C SER A 253 14.33 -20.88 -7.29
N SER A 254 13.78 -22.07 -7.04
CA SER A 254 13.28 -23.03 -8.04
C SER A 254 11.78 -22.91 -8.32
N ASN A 255 10.97 -22.50 -7.33
CA ASN A 255 9.51 -22.49 -7.43
C ASN A 255 8.96 -21.07 -7.28
N GLY A 256 8.65 -20.44 -8.41
CA GLY A 256 8.31 -19.01 -8.50
C GLY A 256 7.02 -18.62 -7.78
N LYS A 257 7.16 -18.15 -6.54
CA LYS A 257 6.13 -17.50 -5.72
C LYS A 257 6.70 -16.28 -5.01
N CYS A 258 5.82 -15.35 -4.61
CA CYS A 258 6.15 -14.03 -4.04
C CYS A 258 5.38 -13.78 -2.74
N TYR A 259 5.54 -12.65 -2.03
CA TYR A 259 5.36 -12.57 -0.57
C TYR A 259 4.03 -11.95 -0.06
N SER A 260 3.76 -12.15 1.24
CA SER A 260 2.59 -11.66 2.02
C SER A 260 3.05 -10.93 3.30
N ALA A 261 2.15 -10.12 3.88
CA ALA A 261 2.38 -9.38 5.13
C ALA A 261 1.90 -10.11 6.41
N GLU A 262 1.41 -11.35 6.31
CA GLU A 262 0.91 -12.09 7.49
C GLU A 262 2.02 -12.45 8.49
N TRP A 263 1.81 -12.06 9.76
CA TRP A 263 2.73 -12.38 10.85
C TRP A 263 2.46 -13.77 11.44
N HIS A 264 3.28 -14.74 11.02
CA HIS A 264 3.40 -16.03 11.69
C HIS A 264 4.48 -15.94 12.78
N PRO A 265 4.16 -16.12 14.08
CA PRO A 265 5.18 -16.44 15.07
C PRO A 265 5.79 -17.80 14.71
N MET A 266 7.12 -17.90 14.76
CA MET A 266 7.77 -19.19 14.92
C MET A 266 7.55 -19.66 16.37
N GLY A 267 7.30 -20.96 16.53
CA GLY A 267 7.43 -21.64 17.82
C GLY A 267 8.88 -22.04 18.11
#